data_AF-F6GZE7-F1
#
_entry.id   AF-F6GZE7-F1
#
_cell.length_a   1.000
_cell.length_b   1.000
_cell.length_c   1.000
_cell.angle_alpha   90.00
_cell.angle_beta   90.00
_cell.angle_gamma   90.00
#
_symmetry.space_group_name_H-M   'P 1'
#
loop_
_entity.id
_entity.type
_entity.pdbx_description
1 polymer ?
#
loop_
_entity_poly.entity_id
_entity_poly.type
_entity_poly.pdbx_seq_one_letter_code
_entity_poly.pdbx_strand_id
1 'polypeptide(L)'
;MGYLIPRNEQDGSFTREAVAHSLRLVVVEEGGKIYRDKAKEMRGVFGDRDRQNHYVDTLVSCLKKHRRIKNEGRAPSESNEIDAVVVGARG
;
A
#
# COMPACT_ATOMS: atom_id res chain seq x y z
N MET A 1 -2.84 -2.34 -16.15
CA MET A 1 -2.10 -2.06 -17.40
C MET A 1 -1.64 -0.61 -17.39
N GLY A 2 -0.44 -0.33 -17.88
CA GLY A 2 0.12 1.02 -17.95
C GLY A 2 0.96 1.20 -19.20
N TYR A 3 1.17 2.45 -19.60
CA TYR A 3 2.09 2.81 -20.69
C TYR A 3 3.42 3.24 -20.07
N LEU A 4 4.51 2.64 -20.55
CA LEU A 4 5.85 2.97 -20.07
C LEU A 4 6.37 4.21 -20.79
N ILE A 5 6.76 5.22 -20.02
CA ILE A 5 7.42 6.41 -20.57
C ILE A 5 8.83 6.01 -21.00
N PRO A 6 9.24 6.27 -22.25
CA PRO A 6 10.60 6.04 -22.70
C PRO A 6 11.61 6.79 -21.82
N ARG A 7 12.71 6.12 -21.49
CA ARG A 7 13.82 6.67 -20.71
C ARG A 7 15.06 6.76 -21.59
N ASN A 8 15.93 7.72 -21.26
CA ASN A 8 17.27 7.75 -21.82
C ASN A 8 18.05 6.51 -21.33
N GLU A 9 18.65 5.77 -22.25
CA GLU A 9 19.32 4.50 -21.96
C GLU A 9 20.64 4.68 -21.18
N GLN A 10 21.29 5.84 -21.27
CA GLN A 10 22.57 6.09 -20.60
C GLN A 10 22.40 6.43 -19.11
N ASP A 11 21.45 7.30 -18.79
CA ASP A 11 21.28 7.85 -17.43
C ASP A 11 19.93 7.49 -16.78
N GLY A 12 19.04 6.83 -17.52
CA GLY A 12 17.71 6.43 -17.04
C GLY A 12 16.73 7.60 -16.85
N SER A 13 17.11 8.81 -17.27
CA SER A 13 16.31 10.02 -17.11
C SER A 13 15.12 10.06 -18.07
N PHE A 14 14.14 10.91 -17.74
CA PHE A 14 13.02 11.22 -18.62
C PHE A 14 13.24 12.57 -19.29
N THR A 15 12.87 12.68 -20.56
CA THR A 15 12.76 13.99 -21.22
C THR A 15 11.35 14.56 -21.04
N ARG A 16 11.24 15.89 -21.05
CA ARG A 16 9.94 16.58 -20.95
C ARG A 16 9.00 16.14 -22.08
N GLU A 17 9.55 15.95 -23.27
CA GLU A 17 8.84 15.58 -24.49
C GLU A 17 8.26 14.16 -24.37
N ALA A 18 9.07 13.19 -23.91
CA ALA A 18 8.62 11.82 -23.71
C ALA A 18 7.48 11.74 -22.68
N VAL A 19 7.58 12.49 -21.58
CA VAL A 19 6.53 12.57 -20.55
C VAL A 19 5.26 13.19 -21.13
N ALA A 20 5.37 14.35 -21.79
CA ALA A 20 4.23 15.04 -22.36
C ALA A 20 3.50 14.17 -23.40
N HIS A 21 4.25 13.53 -24.30
CA HIS A 21 3.70 12.62 -25.30
C HIS A 21 2.96 11.43 -24.66
N SER A 22 3.59 10.77 -23.69
CA SER A 22 3.01 9.62 -22.99
C SER A 22 1.70 9.96 -22.28
N LEU A 23 1.65 11.13 -21.62
CA LEU A 23 0.44 11.61 -20.95
C LEU A 23 -0.67 11.93 -21.96
N ARG A 24 -0.34 12.62 -23.05
CA ARG A 24 -1.28 12.91 -24.13
C ARG A 24 -1.87 11.64 -24.72
N LEU A 25 -1.02 10.65 -25.01
CA LEU A 25 -1.43 9.36 -25.53
C LEU A 25 -2.46 8.70 -24.61
N VAL A 26 -2.11 8.50 -23.34
CA VAL A 26 -2.94 7.74 -22.39
C VAL A 26 -4.24 8.48 -22.03
N VAL A 27 -4.20 9.80 -21.89
CA VAL A 27 -5.33 10.58 -21.36
C VAL A 27 -6.24 11.11 -22.46
N VAL A 28 -5.70 11.52 -23.61
CA VAL A 28 -6.42 12.28 -24.63
C VAL A 28 -6.63 11.47 -25.91
N GLU A 29 -5.55 10.87 -26.42
CA GLU A 29 -5.59 10.26 -27.75
C GLU A 29 -6.40 8.95 -27.78
N GLU A 30 -6.83 8.56 -28.98
CA GLU A 30 -7.62 7.34 -29.20
C GLU A 30 -6.80 6.08 -28.91
N GLY A 31 -5.49 6.11 -29.22
CA GLY A 31 -4.55 5.05 -28.81
C GLY A 31 -4.49 4.82 -27.29
N GLY A 32 -4.92 5.83 -26.51
CA GLY A 32 -5.03 5.75 -25.06
C GLY A 32 -6.26 5.02 -24.52
N LYS A 33 -7.27 4.78 -25.37
CA LYS A 33 -8.58 4.27 -24.94
C LYS A 33 -8.47 2.95 -24.18
N ILE A 34 -7.59 2.05 -24.62
CA ILE A 34 -7.33 0.77 -23.95
C ILE A 34 -6.90 0.94 -22.48
N TYR A 35 -6.07 1.94 -22.18
CA TYR A 35 -5.63 2.22 -20.81
C TYR A 35 -6.76 2.77 -19.95
N ARG A 36 -7.56 3.69 -20.50
CA ARG A 36 -8.71 4.28 -19.80
C ARG A 36 -9.80 3.25 -19.52
N ASP A 37 -10.10 2.40 -20.50
CA ASP A 37 -11.12 1.34 -20.37
C ASP A 37 -10.68 0.31 -19.32
N LYS A 38 -9.41 -0.13 -19.36
CA LYS A 38 -8.88 -1.05 -18.35
C LYS A 38 -8.80 -0.43 -16.95
N ALA A 39 -8.46 0.85 -16.83
CA ALA A 39 -8.49 1.55 -15.55
C ALA A 39 -9.92 1.63 -14.97
N LYS A 40 -10.93 1.87 -15.82
CA LYS A 40 -12.35 1.88 -15.41
C LYS A 40 -12.82 0.50 -14.96
N GLU A 41 -12.46 -0.56 -15.68
CA GLU A 41 -12.77 -1.94 -15.31
C GLU A 41 -12.17 -2.30 -13.94
N MET A 42 -10.91 -1.93 -13.70
CA MET A 42 -10.21 -2.17 -12.43
C MET A 42 -10.78 -1.38 -11.24
N ARG A 43 -11.52 -0.29 -11.48
CA ARG A 43 -12.11 0.55 -10.42
C ARG A 43 -12.98 -0.25 -9.47
N GLY A 44 -13.78 -1.19 -9.98
CA GLY A 44 -14.66 -2.01 -9.15
C GLY A 44 -13.90 -2.96 -8.20
N VAL A 45 -12.65 -3.31 -8.53
CA VAL A 45 -11.85 -4.23 -7.72
C VAL A 45 -11.02 -3.48 -6.69
N PHE A 46 -10.24 -2.50 -7.15
CA PHE A 46 -9.30 -1.75 -6.31
C PHE A 46 -9.92 -0.54 -5.64
N GLY A 47 -11.01 0.00 -6.19
CA GLY A 47 -11.70 1.18 -5.66
C GLY A 47 -12.71 0.90 -4.56
N ASP A 48 -13.02 -0.38 -4.28
CA ASP A 48 -13.91 -0.79 -3.20
C ASP A 48 -13.20 -0.67 -1.84
N ARG A 49 -13.22 0.53 -1.27
CA ARG A 49 -12.53 0.84 -0.02
C ARG A 49 -13.04 0.03 1.16
N ASP A 50 -14.33 -0.26 1.22
CA ASP A 50 -14.92 -1.00 2.35
C ASP A 50 -14.38 -2.43 2.36
N ARG A 51 -14.35 -3.08 1.19
CA ARG A 51 -13.75 -4.41 1.06
C ARG A 51 -12.25 -4.41 1.36
N GLN A 52 -11.49 -3.44 0.84
CA GLN A 52 -10.05 -3.38 1.10
C GLN A 52 -9.74 -3.13 2.59
N ASN A 53 -10.49 -2.23 3.24
CA ASN A 53 -10.36 -1.98 4.67
C ASN A 53 -10.71 -3.22 5.48
N HIS A 54 -11.78 -3.94 5.12
CA HIS A 54 -12.16 -5.17 5.79
C HIS A 54 -11.06 -6.23 5.76
N TYR A 55 -10.35 -6.40 4.64
CA TYR A 55 -9.21 -7.31 4.56
C TYR A 55 -8.07 -6.91 5.50
N VAL A 56 -7.73 -5.63 5.53
CA VAL A 56 -6.67 -5.10 6.42
C VAL A 56 -7.08 -5.27 7.89
N ASP A 57 -8.30 -4.91 8.25
CA ASP A 57 -8.82 -5.03 9.61
C ASP A 57 -8.85 -6.49 10.08
N THR A 58 -9.25 -7.40 9.19
CA THR A 58 -9.23 -8.85 9.46
C THR A 58 -7.81 -9.34 9.72
N LEU A 59 -6.85 -8.95 8.87
CA LEU A 59 -5.44 -9.30 9.06
C LEU A 59 -4.90 -8.76 10.41
N VAL A 60 -5.14 -7.48 10.70
CA VAL A 60 -4.72 -6.85 11.96
C VAL A 60 -5.36 -7.53 13.16
N SER A 61 -6.63 -7.91 13.07
CA SER A 61 -7.34 -8.66 14.11
C SER A 61 -6.69 -10.02 14.37
N CYS A 62 -6.37 -10.78 13.32
CA CYS A 62 -5.66 -12.06 13.44
C CYS A 62 -4.30 -11.91 14.11
N LEU A 63 -3.49 -10.92 13.69
CA LEU A 63 -2.18 -10.66 14.28
C LEU A 63 -2.28 -10.27 15.76
N LYS A 64 -3.26 -9.43 16.12
CA LYS A 64 -3.52 -9.05 17.53
C LYS A 64 -3.93 -10.25 18.37
N LYS A 65 -4.81 -11.13 17.86
CA LYS A 65 -5.23 -12.35 18.54
C LYS A 65 -4.04 -13.29 18.78
N HIS A 66 -3.22 -13.53 17.75
CA HIS A 66 -2.04 -14.37 17.89
C HIS A 66 -1.04 -13.83 18.93
N ARG A 67 -0.84 -12.51 18.99
CA ARG A 67 0.00 -11.87 20.01
C ARG A 67 -0.57 -12.07 21.42
N ARG A 68 -1.88 -11.96 21.61
CA ARG A 68 -2.53 -12.20 22.91
C ARG A 68 -2.33 -13.64 23.37
N ILE A 69 -2.56 -14.62 22.49
CA ILE A 69 -2.35 -16.04 22.80
C ILE A 69 -0.89 -16.32 23.20
N LYS A 70 0.09 -15.73 22.49
CA LYS A 70 1.50 -15.84 22.90
C LYS A 70 1.79 -15.27 24.28
N ASN A 71 1.09 -14.20 24.66
CA ASN A 71 1.29 -13.56 25.96
C ASN A 71 0.55 -14.29 27.10
N GLU A 72 -0.59 -14.93 26.81
CA GLU A 72 -1.37 -15.73 27.77
C GLU A 72 -0.71 -17.09 28.08
N GLY A 73 0.16 -17.59 27.20
CA GLY A 73 0.97 -18.79 27.43
C GLY A 73 2.34 -18.56 28.10
N ARG A 74 2.72 -17.30 28.38
CA ARG A 74 3.97 -16.99 29.10
C ARG A 74 3.66 -16.97 30.59
N ALA A 75 4.31 -17.84 31.37
CA ALA A 75 4.20 -17.81 32.82
C ALA A 75 4.57 -16.41 33.36
N PRO A 76 4.01 -15.95 34.51
CA PRO A 76 4.13 -14.57 35.01
C PRO A 76 5.54 -14.08 35.36
N SER A 77 6.60 -14.86 35.12
CA SER A 77 7.93 -14.61 35.66
C SER A 77 8.83 -13.72 34.81
N GLU A 78 8.40 -13.21 33.66
CA GLU A 78 9.26 -12.38 32.78
C GLU A 78 8.56 -11.10 32.26
N SER A 79 7.58 -10.58 33.01
CA SER A 79 6.86 -9.34 32.64
C SER A 79 7.40 -8.08 33.32
N ASN A 80 8.40 -8.19 34.19
CA ASN A 80 8.95 -7.05 34.92
C ASN A 80 10.26 -6.59 34.29
N GLU A 81 10.18 -5.73 33.27
CA GLU A 81 11.25 -4.74 33.02
C GLU A 81 10.77 -3.64 32.07
N ILE A 82 9.92 -3.95 31.09
CA ILE A 82 9.48 -2.97 30.08
C ILE A 82 8.32 -2.07 30.51
N ASP A 83 7.39 -2.54 31.35
CA ASP A 83 6.29 -1.70 31.86
C ASP A 83 6.73 -0.71 32.96
N ALA A 84 7.81 -1.00 33.67
CA ALA A 84 8.35 -0.11 34.72
C ALA A 84 8.93 1.19 34.14
N VAL A 85 9.47 1.15 32.91
CA VAL A 85 10.05 2.33 32.25
C VAL A 85 8.98 3.33 31.80
N VAL A 86 7.80 2.86 31.40
CA VAL A 86 6.73 3.73 30.90
C VAL A 86 5.94 4.38 32.04
N VAL A 87 5.79 3.70 33.18
CA VAL A 87 5.06 4.24 34.34
C VAL A 87 5.93 5.19 35.17
N GLY A 88 7.27 5.10 35.10
CA GLY A 88 8.20 5.95 35.85
C GLY A 88 8.42 7.38 35.34
N ALA A 89 7.84 7.77 34.18
CA ALA A 89 8.04 9.11 33.60
C ALA A 89 6.87 10.09 33.89
N ARG A 90 6.15 9.89 35.00
CA ARG A 90 5.21 10.88 35.55
C ARG A 90 5.44 11.00 37.06
N GLY A 91 6.45 11.80 37.40
CA GLY A 91 6.80 12.23 38.74
C GLY A 91 7.85 13.31 38.63
#